data_AF-A0AAD4W3J1-F1
#
_entry.id   AF-A0AAD4W3J1-F1
#
_cell.length_a   1.000
_cell.length_b   1.000
_cell.length_c   1.000
_cell.angle_alpha   90.00
_cell.angle_beta   90.00
_cell.angle_gamma   90.00
#
_symmetry.space_group_name_H-M   'P 1'
#
loop_
_entity.id
_entity.type
_entity.pdbx_description
1 polymer ?
#
loop_
_entity_poly.entity_id
_entity_poly.type
_entity_poly.pdbx_seq_one_letter_code
_entity_poly.pdbx_strand_id
1 'polypeptide(L)'
;MELYRHSSLRNVIERCFRVLKARFPVLKLMSNYPIRKQRRIPVACCTVHNFIRMQSRNDIIFHQYQANDLQVVDEESSEVNQEHIHLHDDNANEMSDVRDHIAGAMCVDYIQNH
;
A
#
# COMPACT_ATOMS: atom_id res chain seq x y z
N MET A 1 22.33 25.95 -0.69
CA MET A 1 22.31 24.76 -1.58
C MET A 1 22.06 23.47 -0.80
N GLU A 2 22.64 23.28 0.40
CA GLU A 2 22.40 22.10 1.25
C GLU A 2 20.94 21.93 1.71
N LEU A 3 20.27 23.03 2.09
CA LEU A 3 18.83 23.00 2.44
C LEU A 3 17.94 22.47 1.31
N TYR A 4 18.23 22.84 0.06
CA TYR A 4 17.43 22.40 -1.08
C TYR A 4 17.57 20.90 -1.35
N ARG A 5 18.79 20.36 -1.23
CA ARG A 5 19.05 18.92 -1.41
C ARG A 5 18.40 18.10 -0.28
N HIS A 6 18.48 18.61 0.96
CA HIS A 6 17.87 17.96 2.11
C HIS A 6 16.34 17.94 2.01
N SER A 7 15.72 19.08 1.68
CA SER A 7 14.26 19.17 1.50
C SER A 7 13.75 18.36 0.31
N SER A 8 14.51 18.32 -0.80
CA SER A 8 14.16 17.52 -1.97
C SER A 8 14.16 16.01 -1.65
N LEU A 9 15.20 15.52 -0.95
CA LEU A 9 15.27 14.13 -0.54
C LEU A 9 14.12 13.76 0.42
N ARG A 10 13.85 14.63 1.41
CA ARG A 10 12.75 14.44 2.34
C ARG A 10 11.40 14.37 1.62
N ASN A 11 11.17 15.26 0.66
CA ASN A 11 9.95 15.26 -0.16
C ASN A 11 9.79 13.93 -0.91
N VAL A 12 10.86 13.42 -1.53
CA VAL A 12 10.82 12.12 -2.23
C VAL A 12 10.46 10.99 -1.26
N ILE A 13 11.08 10.96 -0.08
CA ILE A 13 10.82 9.93 0.94
C ILE A 13 9.36 9.99 1.42
N GLU A 14 8.86 11.18 1.74
CA GLU A 14 7.48 11.37 2.19
C GLU A 14 6.46 10.94 1.13
N ARG A 15 6.70 11.26 -0.15
CA ARG A 15 5.87 10.82 -1.27
C ARG A 15 5.86 9.29 -1.40
N CYS A 16 7.01 8.63 -1.29
CA CYS A 16 7.08 7.17 -1.28
C CYS A 16 6.23 6.56 -0.15
N PHE A 17 6.29 7.13 1.05
CA PHE A 17 5.46 6.67 2.16
C PHE A 17 3.96 6.91 1.94
N ARG A 18 3.58 8.02 1.30
CA ARG A 18 2.17 8.28 0.94
C ARG A 18 1.63 7.23 -0.03
N VAL A 19 2.38 6.91 -1.09
CA VAL A 19 2.02 5.85 -2.06
C VAL A 19 1.82 4.51 -1.35
N LEU A 20 2.78 4.14 -0.49
CA LEU A 20 2.71 2.88 0.27
C LEU A 20 1.50 2.85 1.21
N LYS A 21 1.22 3.93 1.95
CA LYS A 21 0.07 4.03 2.86
C LYS A 21 -1.27 4.01 2.14
N ALA A 22 -1.35 4.59 0.94
CA ALA A 22 -2.55 4.55 0.12
C ALA A 22 -2.83 3.13 -0.40
N ARG A 23 -1.79 2.44 -0.86
CA ARG A 23 -1.90 1.08 -1.39
C ARG A 23 -2.11 0.02 -0.31
N PHE A 24 -1.50 0.20 0.85
CA PHE A 24 -1.51 -0.77 1.94
C PHE A 24 -2.06 -0.13 3.23
N PRO A 25 -3.40 -0.10 3.42
CA PRO A 25 -4.03 0.46 4.62
C PRO A 25 -3.52 -0.15 5.93
N VAL A 26 -3.00 -1.38 5.89
CA VAL A 26 -2.36 -2.05 7.05
C VAL A 26 -1.21 -1.23 7.67
N LEU A 27 -0.55 -0.36 6.89
CA LEU A 27 0.47 0.56 7.40
C LEU A 27 -0.09 1.62 8.36
N LYS A 28 -1.39 1.94 8.27
CA LYS A 28 -2.08 2.83 9.24
C LYS A 28 -2.40 2.13 10.56
N LEU A 29 -2.57 0.80 10.53
CA LEU A 29 -2.92 -0.01 11.70
C LEU A 29 -1.70 -0.60 12.41
N MET A 30 -0.49 -0.25 11.97
CA MET A 30 0.75 -0.89 12.40
C MET A 30 0.99 -0.79 13.91
N SER A 31 0.57 0.33 14.53
CA SER A 31 0.68 0.60 15.97
C SER A 31 0.03 -0.48 16.84
N ASN A 32 -0.99 -1.18 16.32
CA ASN A 32 -1.73 -2.21 17.06
C ASN A 32 -1.00 -3.56 17.11
N TYR A 33 0.10 -3.74 16.37
CA TYR A 33 0.87 -4.99 16.38
C TYR A 33 2.09 -4.90 17.30
N PRO A 34 2.56 -6.03 17.86
CA PRO A 34 3.84 -6.08 18.56
C PRO A 34 5.02 -5.65 17.66
N ILE A 35 6.06 -5.04 18.25
CA ILE A 35 7.22 -4.48 17.53
C ILE A 35 7.87 -5.46 16.53
N ARG A 36 7.88 -6.75 16.88
CA ARG A 36 8.40 -7.82 16.01
C ARG A 36 7.63 -7.96 14.70
N LYS A 37 6.30 -7.76 14.74
CA LYS A 37 5.43 -7.78 13.56
C LYS A 37 5.49 -6.44 12.82
N GLN A 38 5.50 -5.32 13.56
CA GLN A 38 5.63 -3.97 12.99
C GLN A 38 6.79 -3.87 12.00
N ARG A 39 7.99 -4.34 12.35
CA ARG A 39 9.16 -4.27 11.45
C ARG A 39 8.99 -5.04 10.13
N ARG A 40 8.19 -6.11 10.12
CA ARG A 40 8.01 -6.97 8.93
C ARG A 40 7.02 -6.37 7.94
N ILE A 41 6.05 -5.60 8.42
CA ILE A 41 4.96 -5.05 7.60
C ILE A 41 5.49 -4.12 6.50
N PRO A 42 6.36 -3.10 6.77
CA PRO A 42 6.90 -2.23 5.72
C PRO A 42 7.72 -3.00 4.69
N VAL A 43 8.50 -3.99 5.11
CA VAL A 43 9.33 -4.80 4.20
C VAL A 43 8.45 -5.61 3.24
N ALA A 44 7.39 -6.24 3.76
CA ALA A 44 6.43 -6.96 2.93
C ALA A 44 5.71 -6.01 1.96
N CYS A 45 5.23 -4.87 2.43
CA CYS A 45 4.60 -3.85 1.60
C CYS A 45 5.53 -3.35 0.48
N CYS A 46 6.79 -3.06 0.76
CA CYS A 46 7.78 -2.67 -0.25
C CYS A 46 8.04 -3.79 -1.27
N THR A 47 8.13 -5.04 -0.81
CA THR A 47 8.37 -6.20 -1.69
C THR A 47 7.20 -6.38 -2.66
N VAL A 48 5.97 -6.36 -2.17
CA VAL A 48 4.76 -6.47 -2.98
C VAL A 48 4.62 -5.25 -3.90
N HIS A 49 4.91 -4.05 -3.41
CA HIS A 49 4.93 -2.84 -4.23
C HIS A 49 5.89 -2.97 -5.42
N ASN A 50 7.13 -3.41 -5.16
CA ASN A 50 8.15 -3.59 -6.19
C ASN A 50 7.74 -4.66 -7.20
N PHE A 51 7.13 -5.76 -6.74
CA PHE A 51 6.61 -6.79 -7.63
C PHE A 51 5.50 -6.25 -8.55
N ILE A 52 4.53 -5.53 -8.00
CA ILE A 52 3.45 -4.94 -8.81
C ILE A 52 4.01 -3.91 -9.81
N ARG A 53 4.97 -3.07 -9.38
CA ARG A 53 5.66 -2.12 -10.26
C ARG A 53 6.40 -2.81 -11.40
N MET A 54 6.94 -4.01 -11.17
CA MET A 54 7.65 -4.78 -12.19
C MET A 54 6.67 -5.38 -13.22
N GLN A 55 5.48 -5.81 -12.79
CA GLN A 55 4.52 -6.52 -13.63
C GLN A 55 3.47 -5.60 -14.27
N SER A 56 3.13 -4.48 -13.64
CA SER A 56 2.09 -3.56 -14.09
C SER A 56 2.68 -2.29 -14.69
N ARG A 57 2.61 -2.17 -16.03
CA ARG A 57 3.06 -0.97 -16.76
C ARG A 57 2.19 0.27 -16.50
N ASN A 58 0.93 0.07 -16.09
CA ASN A 58 -0.06 1.12 -15.84
C ASN A 58 -0.51 1.10 -14.38
N ASP A 59 0.43 1.19 -13.44
CA ASP A 59 0.10 1.21 -12.01
C ASP A 59 -0.58 2.53 -11.63
N ILE A 60 -1.92 2.56 -11.72
CA ILE A 60 -2.77 3.75 -11.54
C ILE A 60 -2.48 4.42 -10.19
N ILE A 61 -2.33 3.63 -9.12
CA ILE A 61 -2.04 4.13 -7.77
C ILE A 61 -0.67 4.83 -7.74
N PHE A 62 0.33 4.28 -8.44
CA PHE A 62 1.63 4.95 -8.52
C PHE A 62 1.54 6.26 -9.31
N HIS A 63 0.86 6.26 -10.45
CA HIS A 63 0.76 7.45 -11.30
C HIS A 63 -0.03 8.60 -10.66
N GLN A 64 -1.13 8.31 -9.96
CA GLN A 64 -1.93 9.32 -9.26
C GLN A 64 -1.12 10.07 -8.19
N TYR A 65 -0.30 9.34 -7.43
CA TYR A 65 0.52 9.91 -6.35
C TYR A 65 1.89 10.45 -6.82
N GLN A 66 2.32 10.11 -8.04
CA GLN A 66 3.50 10.68 -8.70
C GLN A 66 3.19 11.98 -9.46
N ALA A 67 2.01 12.10 -10.07
CA ALA A 67 1.63 13.27 -10.86
C ALA A 67 1.15 14.44 -9.99
N ASN A 68 0.49 14.17 -8.86
CA ASN A 68 -0.05 15.23 -8.04
C ASN A 68 0.91 15.63 -6.92
N ASP A 69 1.34 16.90 -6.94
CA ASP A 69 1.85 17.64 -5.78
C ASP A 69 0.68 17.92 -4.81
N LEU A 70 -0.02 16.87 -4.34
CA LEU A 70 -1.12 17.06 -3.40
C LEU A 70 -0.54 17.63 -2.10
N GLN A 71 -0.87 18.90 -1.87
CA GLN A 71 -0.83 19.54 -0.57
C GLN A 71 -1.62 18.64 0.38
N VAL A 72 -0.96 18.14 1.42
CA VAL A 72 -1.65 17.44 2.49
C VAL A 72 -2.11 18.50 3.45
N VAL A 73 -3.44 18.65 3.56
CA VAL A 73 -4.03 19.09 4.82
C VAL A 73 -3.67 18.03 5.83
N ASP A 74 -2.97 18.45 6.87
CA ASP A 74 -2.56 17.64 8.01
C ASP A 74 -3.81 17.10 8.72
N GLU A 75 -4.22 15.87 8.41
CA GLU A 75 -5.30 15.19 9.12
C GLU A 75 -4.77 14.62 10.44
N GLU A 76 -4.42 15.50 11.37
CA GLU A 76 -4.41 15.19 12.81
C GLU A 76 -5.74 15.61 13.49
N SER A 77 -6.69 16.15 12.73
CA SER A 77 -8.04 16.46 13.20
C SER A 77 -9.11 15.82 12.31
N SER A 78 -9.87 14.90 12.90
CA SER A 78 -11.26 14.53 12.60
C SER A 78 -11.92 15.16 11.37
N GLU A 79 -12.28 14.35 10.37
CA GLU A 79 -13.66 14.04 9.96
C GLU A 79 -13.67 13.37 8.57
N VAL A 80 -14.40 12.26 8.52
CA VAL A 80 -14.74 11.40 7.39
C VAL A 80 -14.91 12.17 6.07
N ASN A 81 -13.98 12.02 5.14
CA ASN A 81 -14.27 12.11 3.71
C ASN A 81 -13.46 11.05 2.96
N GLN A 82 -14.06 9.87 2.90
CA GLN A 82 -13.56 8.71 2.19
C GLN A 82 -13.75 8.98 0.69
N GLU A 83 -12.77 9.62 0.04
CA GLU A 83 -12.69 9.55 -1.43
C GLU A 83 -12.39 8.10 -1.80
N HIS A 84 -13.47 7.38 -2.09
CA HIS A 84 -13.48 6.01 -2.55
C HIS A 84 -12.73 5.97 -3.88
N ILE A 85 -11.48 5.49 -3.85
CA ILE A 85 -10.71 5.18 -5.05
C ILE A 85 -11.50 4.09 -5.77
N HIS A 86 -12.28 4.47 -6.78
CA HIS A 86 -13.00 3.54 -7.64
C HIS A 86 -11.98 2.86 -8.55
N LEU A 87 -11.32 1.84 -7.99
CA LEU A 87 -10.50 0.90 -8.74
C LEU A 87 -11.42 0.24 -9.78
N HIS A 88 -11.02 0.28 -11.04
CA HIS A 88 -11.76 -0.34 -12.13
C HIS A 88 -12.03 -1.81 -11.80
N ASP A 89 -13.31 -2.16 -11.73
CA ASP A 89 -13.87 -3.40 -11.17
C ASP A 89 -13.32 -4.67 -11.85
N ASP A 90 -12.96 -4.54 -13.13
CA ASP A 90 -12.50 -5.64 -13.97
C ASP A 90 -11.20 -6.30 -13.46
N ASN A 91 -10.29 -5.54 -12.82
CA ASN A 91 -9.06 -6.10 -12.24
C ASN A 91 -9.23 -6.52 -10.77
N ALA A 92 -10.24 -5.99 -10.07
CA ALA A 92 -10.51 -6.33 -8.68
C ALA A 92 -11.08 -7.74 -8.56
N ASN A 93 -11.89 -8.15 -9.55
CA ASN A 93 -12.53 -9.46 -9.59
C ASN A 93 -11.50 -10.59 -9.81
N GLU A 94 -10.58 -10.43 -10.78
CA GLU A 94 -9.51 -11.41 -11.02
C GLU A 94 -8.61 -11.60 -9.78
N MET A 95 -8.30 -10.51 -9.08
CA MET A 95 -7.49 -10.57 -7.87
C MET A 95 -8.28 -11.10 -6.66
N SER A 96 -9.62 -11.08 -6.70
CA SER A 96 -10.46 -11.77 -5.73
C SER A 96 -10.41 -13.28 -5.93
N ASP A 97 -10.58 -13.75 -7.16
CA ASP A 97 -10.58 -15.17 -7.50
C ASP A 97 -9.25 -15.84 -7.13
N VAL A 98 -8.13 -15.16 -7.40
CA VAL A 98 -6.80 -15.66 -7.01
C VAL A 98 -6.64 -15.73 -5.49
N ARG A 99 -7.17 -14.76 -4.74
CA ARG A 99 -7.12 -14.78 -3.26
C ARG A 99 -7.94 -15.93 -2.70
N ASP A 100 -9.14 -16.13 -3.20
CA ASP A 100 -10.05 -17.18 -2.74
C ASP A 100 -9.51 -18.58 -3.08
N HIS A 101 -8.89 -18.73 -4.26
CA HIS A 101 -8.23 -19.97 -4.64
C HIS A 101 -7.08 -20.34 -3.69
N ILE A 102 -6.22 -19.38 -3.36
CA ILE A 102 -5.10 -19.59 -2.42
C ILE A 102 -5.64 -19.92 -1.02
N ALA A 103 -6.63 -19.17 -0.53
CA ALA A 103 -7.25 -19.41 0.77
C ALA A 103 -7.89 -20.80 0.85
N GLY A 104 -8.59 -21.23 -0.21
CA GLY A 104 -9.16 -22.57 -0.33
C GLY A 104 -8.09 -23.66 -0.30
N ALA A 105 -7.02 -23.52 -1.08
CA ALA A 105 -5.92 -24.48 -1.10
C ALA A 105 -5.24 -24.60 0.28
N MET A 106 -5.00 -23.48 0.97
CA MET A 106 -4.44 -23.47 2.32
C MET A 106 -5.38 -24.14 3.34
N CYS A 107 -6.69 -23.93 3.21
CA CYS A 107 -7.69 -24.54 4.10
C CYS A 107 -7.74 -26.07 3.92
N VAL A 108 -7.74 -26.55 2.67
CA VAL A 108 -7.74 -27.98 2.36
C VAL A 108 -6.48 -28.67 2.88
N ASP A 109 -5.31 -28.07 2.66
CA ASP A 109 -4.04 -28.61 3.14
C ASP A 109 -3.99 -28.69 4.68
N TYR A 110 -4.56 -27.70 5.37
CA TYR A 110 -4.69 -27.72 6.82
C TYR A 110 -5.58 -28.87 7.32
N ILE A 111 -6.72 -29.11 6.65
CA ILE A 111 -7.66 -30.20 7.00
C ILE A 111 -7.10 -31.58 6.66
N GLN A 112 -6.24 -31.70 5.65
CA GLN A 112 -5.67 -32.98 5.24
C GLN A 112 -4.48 -33.41 6.09
N ASN A 113 -3.77 -32.47 6.71
CA ASN A 113 -2.56 -32.74 7.48
C ASN A 113 -2.74 -32.65 9.01
N HIS A 114 -3.95 -32.40 9.51
CA HIS A 114 -4.33 -32.39 10.93
C HIS A 114 -5.65 -33.14 11.12
#